data_AF-A0A0C3NRW0-F1
#
_entry.id   AF-A0A0C3NRW0-F1
#
_cell.length_a   1.000
_cell.length_b   1.000
_cell.length_c   1.000
_cell.angle_alpha   90.00
_cell.angle_beta   90.00
_cell.angle_gamma   90.00
#
_symmetry.space_group_name_H-M   'P 1'
#
loop_
_entity.id
_entity.type
_entity.pdbx_description
1 polymer ?
#
loop_
_entity_poly.entity_id
_entity_poly.type
_entity_poly.pdbx_seq_one_letter_code
_entity_poly.pdbx_strand_id
1 'polypeptide(L)' 'MTKPDPDQLKGPGGLTLRQIHEQVKLSAGRDRPERLQEKSAQTTNLNRWQRFVRYIWDKNKGKP' A
#
# COMPACT_ATOMS: atom_id res chain seq x y z
N MET A 1 26.71 -5.71 -12.64
CA MET A 1 25.90 -4.53 -12.28
C MET A 1 26.29 -4.09 -10.88
N THR A 2 27.07 -3.02 -10.78
CA THR A 2 27.57 -2.49 -9.51
C THR A 2 26.40 -1.81 -8.80
N LYS A 3 25.97 -2.34 -7.64
CA LYS A 3 24.95 -1.69 -6.83
C LYS A 3 25.53 -0.37 -6.34
N PRO A 4 24.85 0.77 -6.57
CA PRO A 4 25.36 2.06 -6.10
C PRO A 4 25.40 2.05 -4.57
N ASP A 5 26.49 2.58 -4.03
CA ASP A 5 26.74 2.68 -2.60
C ASP A 5 25.69 3.61 -1.94
N PRO A 6 24.84 3.10 -1.03
CA PRO A 6 23.73 3.86 -0.44
C PRO A 6 24.18 5.03 0.44
N ASP A 7 25.45 5.07 0.85
CA ASP A 7 26.02 6.18 1.62
C ASP A 7 26.50 7.34 0.72
N GLN A 8 26.67 7.09 -0.58
CA GLN A 8 26.99 8.13 -1.58
C GLN A 8 25.73 8.80 -2.16
N LEU A 9 24.59 8.12 -2.06
CA LEU A 9 23.29 8.63 -2.51
C LEU A 9 22.64 9.46 -1.42
N LYS A 10 22.77 10.78 -1.56
CA LYS A 10 22.13 11.78 -0.70
C LYS A 10 20.75 12.13 -1.23
N GLY A 11 19.76 12.07 -0.35
CA GLY A 11 18.40 12.55 -0.60
C GLY A 11 18.20 14.00 -0.15
N PRO A 12 16.94 14.49 -0.16
CA PRO A 12 16.62 15.86 0.24
C PRO A 12 17.09 16.15 1.67
N GLY A 13 17.68 17.33 1.89
CA GLY A 13 18.23 17.73 3.19
C GLY A 13 19.61 17.15 3.53
N GLY A 14 20.26 16.46 2.58
CA GLY A 14 21.61 15.90 2.79
C GLY A 14 21.64 14.56 3.55
N LEU A 15 20.47 13.98 3.81
CA LEU A 15 20.34 12.66 4.44
C LEU A 15 20.77 11.55 3.47
N THR A 16 21.42 10.51 3.98
CA THR A 16 21.73 9.33 3.15
C THR A 16 20.47 8.51 2.90
N LEU A 17 20.41 7.77 1.79
CA LEU A 17 19.29 6.84 1.52
C LEU A 17 19.07 5.86 2.68
N ARG A 18 20.14 5.46 3.37
CA ARG A 18 20.07 4.60 4.55
C ARG A 18 19.32 5.26 5.71
N GLN A 19 19.61 6.53 5.99
CA GLN A 19 18.92 7.30 7.04
C GLN A 19 17.44 7.50 6.70
N ILE A 20 17.15 7.84 5.44
CA ILE A 20 15.77 7.98 4.95
C ILE A 20 15.03 6.65 5.10
N HIS A 21 15.66 5.52 4.74
CA HIS A 21 15.06 4.20 4.89
C HIS A 21 14.73 3.87 6.34
N GLU A 22 15.63 4.12 7.29
CA GLU A 22 15.38 3.87 8.72
C GLU A 22 14.27 4.76 9.26
N GLN A 23 14.25 6.03 8.89
CA GLN A 23 13.17 6.94 9.28
C GLN A 23 11.81 6.48 8.72
N VAL A 24 11.75 6.13 7.44
CA VAL A 24 10.55 5.60 6.79
C VAL A 24 10.09 4.29 7.45
N LYS A 25 11.03 3.41 7.81
CA LYS A 25 10.73 2.14 8.48
C LYS A 25 10.13 2.36 9.86
N LEU A 26 10.63 3.33 10.62
CA LEU A 26 10.07 3.70 11.92
C LEU A 26 8.66 4.30 11.78
N SER A 27 8.48 5.23 10.85
CA SER A 27 7.15 5.82 10.57
C SER A 27 6.15 4.77 10.08
N ALA A 28 6.54 3.95 9.10
CA ALA A 28 5.67 2.89 8.58
C ALA A 28 5.36 1.81 9.62
N GLY A 29 6.29 1.51 10.54
CA GLY A 29 6.06 0.60 11.65
C GLY A 29 4.99 1.10 12.62
N ARG A 30 4.97 2.41 12.89
CA ARG A 30 3.96 3.07 13.72
C ARG A 30 2.58 3.05 13.07
N ASP A 31 2.50 3.27 11.76
CA ASP A 31 1.23 3.37 11.02
C ASP A 31 0.68 2.00 10.60
N ARG A 32 1.49 0.94 10.65
CA ARG A 32 1.11 -0.42 10.27
C ARG A 32 -0.07 -0.99 11.07
N PRO A 33 -0.13 -0.92 12.42
CA PRO A 33 -1.27 -1.43 13.18
C PRO A 33 -2.57 -0.68 12.88
N GLU A 34 -2.51 0.64 12.72
CA GLU A 34 -3.67 1.48 12.42
C GLU A 34 -4.19 1.20 11.00
N ARG A 35 -3.30 1.12 10.00
CA ARG A 35 -3.66 0.68 8.64
C ARG A 35 -4.23 -0.73 8.59
N LEU A 36 -3.77 -1.65 9.43
CA LEU A 36 -4.32 -3.02 9.47
C LEU A 36 -5.75 -3.03 10.00
N GLN A 37 -6.04 -2.22 11.03
CA GLN A 37 -7.39 -2.06 11.54
C GLN A 37 -8.31 -1.36 10.52
N GLU A 38 -7.86 -0.25 9.92
CA GLU A 38 -8.62 0.44 8.87
C GLU A 38 -8.89 -0.45 7.66
N LYS A 39 -7.91 -1.21 7.19
CA LYS A 39 -8.10 -2.16 6.07
C LYS A 39 -9.13 -3.24 6.39
N SER A 40 -9.20 -3.70 7.63
CA SER A 40 -10.21 -4.69 8.04
C SER A 40 -11.62 -4.09 8.05
N ALA A 41 -11.79 -2.86 8.55
CA ALA A 41 -13.05 -2.14 8.52
C ALA A 41 -13.48 -1.78 7.09
N GLN A 42 -12.53 -1.36 6.25
CA GLN A 42 -12.75 -0.98 4.86
C GLN A 42 -13.05 -2.21 3.98
N THR A 43 -12.48 -3.37 4.29
CA THR A 43 -12.80 -4.66 3.63
C THR A 43 -14.28 -5.01 3.76
N THR A 44 -14.89 -4.71 4.91
CA THR A 44 -16.34 -4.92 5.11
C THR A 44 -17.19 -4.06 4.16
N ASN A 45 -16.74 -2.83 3.88
CA ASN A 45 -17.41 -1.92 2.95
C ASN A 45 -17.17 -2.32 1.48
N LEU A 46 -15.93 -2.71 1.15
CA LEU A 46 -15.55 -3.21 -0.18
C LEU A 46 -16.34 -4.46 -0.58
N ASN A 47 -16.72 -5.32 0.37
CA ASN A 47 -17.47 -6.55 0.11
C ASN A 47 -18.86 -6.28 -0.50
N ARG A 48 -19.54 -5.18 -0.15
CA ARG A 48 -20.86 -4.84 -0.72
C ARG A 48 -20.75 -4.35 -2.17
N TRP A 49 -19.79 -3.48 -2.45
CA TRP A 49 -19.52 -2.98 -3.79
C TRP A 49 -19.01 -4.07 -4.73
N GLN A 50 -18.10 -4.93 -4.26
CA GLN A 50 -17.62 -6.08 -5.03
C GLN A 50 -18.76 -7.06 -5.36
N ARG A 51 -19.68 -7.31 -4.42
CA ARG A 51 -20.89 -8.12 -4.68
C ARG A 51 -21.80 -7.48 -5.71
N PHE A 52 -22.00 -6.15 -5.63
CA PHE A 52 -22.80 -5.42 -6.61
C PHE A 52 -22.19 -5.49 -8.01
N VAL A 53 -20.88 -5.23 -8.14
CA VAL A 53 -20.16 -5.34 -9.42
C VAL A 53 -20.25 -6.76 -9.97
N ARG A 54 -20.08 -7.79 -9.13
CA ARG A 54 -20.23 -9.19 -9.56
C ARG A 54 -21.65 -9.51 -10.01
N TYR A 55 -22.66 -9.06 -9.28
CA TYR A 55 -24.07 -9.21 -9.65
C TYR A 55 -24.38 -8.59 -11.02
N ILE A 56 -23.90 -7.36 -11.27
CA ILE A 56 -24.09 -6.69 -12.57
C ILE A 56 -23.37 -7.45 -13.70
N TRP A 57 -22.16 -7.95 -13.43
CA TRP A 57 -21.42 -8.73 -14.43
C TRP A 57 -22.12 -10.05 -14.76
N ASP A 58 -22.55 -10.81 -13.76
CA ASP A 58 -23.28 -12.07 -13.98
C ASP A 58 -24.60 -11.85 -14.73
N LYS A 59 -25.31 -10.75 -14.42
CA LYS A 59 -26.53 -10.35 -15.14
C LYS A 59 -26.28 -9.98 -16.60
N ASN A 60 -25.09 -9.46 -16.93
CA ASN A 60 -24.69 -9.15 -18.31
C ASN A 60 -24.12 -10.36 -19.06
N LYS A 61 -23.56 -11.36 -18.36
CA LYS A 61 -23.09 -12.62 -18.96
C LYS A 61 -24.23 -13.58 -19.34
N GLY A 62 -25.40 -13.42 -18.73
CA GLY A 62 -26.58 -14.26 -18.98
C GLY A 62 -27.49 -13.79 -20.11
N LYS A 63 -27.06 -12.85 -20.96
CA LYS A 63 -27.81 -12.47 -22.18
C LYS A 63 -27.21 -13.22 -23.39
N PRO A 64 -28.02 -13.90 -24.22
CA PRO A 64 -27.54 -14.50 -25.45
C PRO A 64 -26.99 -13.46 -26.42
#